data_AF-M5BXA9-F1
#
_entry.id   AF-M5BXA9-F1
#
_cell.length_a   1.000
_cell.length_b   1.000
_cell.length_c   1.000
_cell.angle_alpha   90.00
_cell.angle_beta   90.00
_cell.angle_gamma   90.00
#
_symmetry.space_group_name_H-M   'P 1'
#
loop_
_entity.id
_entity.type
_entity.pdbx_description
1 polymer ?
#
loop_
_entity_poly.entity_id
_entity_poly.type
_entity_poly.pdbx_seq_one_letter_code
_entity_poly.pdbx_strand_id
1 'polypeptide(L)'
;MIRASDRKGGNALGLEQANDPLIVVNYQFTWALSGDDTKVYATIDHLIAASMDIAKSCNRLERYINQKPIGAYGPAQVDFLRLVKAKYDPNGVFDKLSRGGFKISI
;
A
#
# COMPACT_ATOMS: atom_id res chain seq x y z
N MET A 1 9.38 11.33 -8.51
CA MET A 1 9.96 10.16 -7.80
C MET A 1 10.08 8.94 -8.71
N ILE A 2 9.02 8.43 -9.34
CA ILE A 2 9.04 7.21 -10.18
C ILE A 2 10.15 7.25 -11.25
N ARG A 3 10.22 8.33 -12.06
CA ARG A 3 11.27 8.49 -13.09
C ARG A 3 12.71 8.41 -12.56
N ALA A 4 12.93 8.85 -11.32
CA ALA A 4 14.25 8.81 -10.69
C ALA A 4 14.56 7.41 -10.15
N SER A 5 13.56 6.71 -9.63
CA SER A 5 13.66 5.32 -9.17
C SER A 5 14.03 4.38 -10.31
N ASP A 6 13.43 4.52 -11.49
CA ASP A 6 13.71 3.62 -12.63
C ASP A 6 15.17 3.68 -13.07
N ARG A 7 15.79 4.86 -13.02
CA ARG A 7 17.23 5.03 -13.29
C ARG A 7 18.15 4.44 -12.22
N LYS A 8 17.60 4.07 -11.06
CA LYS A 8 18.32 3.56 -9.89
C LYS A 8 17.94 2.12 -9.53
N GLY A 9 17.34 1.37 -10.47
CA GLY A 9 16.94 -0.02 -10.26
C GLY A 9 15.47 -0.23 -9.92
N GLY A 10 14.61 0.76 -10.19
CA GLY A 10 13.16 0.66 -10.03
C GLY A 10 12.66 1.00 -8.64
N ASN A 11 11.41 0.62 -8.35
CA ASN A 11 10.75 0.84 -7.06
C ASN A 11 10.03 -0.42 -6.57
N ALA A 12 10.06 -0.65 -5.25
CA ALA A 12 9.43 -1.82 -4.63
C ALA A 12 7.90 -1.79 -4.65
N LEU A 13 7.29 -0.66 -5.01
CA LEU A 13 5.83 -0.49 -5.05
C LEU A 13 5.22 -0.97 -6.37
N GLY A 14 6.04 -1.19 -7.40
CA GLY A 14 5.56 -1.59 -8.73
C GLY A 14 4.77 -0.48 -9.43
N LEU A 15 5.15 0.77 -9.17
CA LEU A 15 4.61 1.93 -9.88
C LEU A 15 5.38 2.15 -11.17
N GLU A 16 4.67 2.36 -12.26
CA GLU A 16 5.25 2.62 -13.57
C GLU A 16 5.12 4.10 -13.93
N GLN A 17 5.91 4.56 -14.91
CA GLN A 17 5.78 5.92 -15.39
C GLN A 17 4.50 6.08 -16.18
N ALA A 18 3.68 7.05 -15.79
CA ALA A 18 2.57 7.54 -16.60
C ALA A 18 2.88 8.92 -17.19
N ASN A 19 2.14 9.28 -18.24
CA ASN A 19 2.17 10.63 -18.81
C ASN A 19 1.51 11.64 -17.87
N ASP A 20 0.49 11.20 -17.14
CA ASP A 20 -0.23 12.00 -16.15
C ASP A 20 0.48 11.98 -14.79
N PRO A 21 0.33 13.04 -13.98
CA PRO A 21 0.87 13.09 -12.63
C PRO A 21 0.18 12.07 -11.72
N LEU A 22 0.97 11.34 -10.93
CA LEU A 22 0.44 10.51 -9.85
C LEU A 22 0.01 11.39 -8.67
N ILE A 23 -1.26 11.30 -8.28
CA ILE A 23 -1.80 11.92 -7.07
C ILE A 23 -1.94 10.85 -5.99
N VAL A 24 -1.36 11.11 -4.81
CA VAL A 24 -1.53 10.25 -3.63
C VAL A 24 -2.60 10.86 -2.74
N VAL A 25 -3.69 10.12 -2.54
CA VAL A 25 -4.76 10.49 -1.60
C VAL A 25 -4.62 9.65 -0.35
N ASN A 26 -4.46 10.30 0.80
CA ASN A 26 -4.40 9.65 2.11
C ASN A 26 -5.63 10.04 2.93
N TYR A 27 -6.37 9.04 3.40
CA TYR A 27 -7.49 9.25 4.30
C TYR A 27 -7.04 9.00 5.73
N GLN A 28 -7.13 10.04 6.56
CA GLN A 28 -6.84 9.96 7.97
C GLN A 28 -8.08 10.37 8.77
N PHE A 29 -8.49 9.50 9.69
CA PHE A 29 -9.64 9.72 10.55
C PHE A 29 -9.26 9.52 12.01
N THR A 30 -9.87 10.31 12.86
CA THR A 30 -9.74 10.22 14.32
C THR A 30 -11.10 10.47 14.92
N TRP A 31 -11.45 9.72 15.97
CA TRP A 31 -12.69 9.91 16.71
C TRP A 31 -12.44 9.69 18.21
N ALA A 32 -13.29 10.29 19.04
CA ALA A 32 -13.04 10.40 20.47
C ALA A 32 -13.56 9.21 21.29
N LEU A 33 -14.66 8.60 20.87
CA LEU A 33 -15.37 7.58 21.63
C LEU A 33 -15.21 6.22 20.96
N SER A 34 -14.69 5.22 21.68
CA SER A 34 -14.59 3.84 21.16
C SER A 34 -15.96 3.23 20.81
N GLY A 35 -17.06 3.77 21.35
CA GLY A 35 -18.42 3.36 20.97
C GLY A 35 -18.79 3.71 19.51
N ASP A 36 -18.04 4.61 18.87
CA ASP A 36 -18.29 5.03 17.49
C ASP A 36 -17.55 4.19 16.45
N ASP A 37 -16.68 3.26 16.86
CA ASP A 37 -15.80 2.48 15.97
C ASP A 37 -16.55 1.92 14.74
N THR A 38 -17.62 1.17 14.96
CA THR A 38 -18.41 0.56 13.89
C THR A 38 -18.97 1.60 12.91
N LYS A 39 -19.49 2.72 13.43
CA LYS A 39 -20.09 3.77 12.61
C LYS A 39 -19.02 4.50 11.80
N VAL A 40 -17.88 4.79 12.43
CA VAL A 40 -16.77 5.47 11.78
C VAL A 40 -16.17 4.59 10.70
N TYR A 41 -15.86 3.31 11.00
CA TYR A 41 -15.34 2.38 9.99
C TYR A 41 -16.29 2.22 8.80
N ALA A 42 -17.60 2.04 9.03
CA ALA A 42 -18.57 1.96 7.95
C ALA A 42 -18.62 3.22 7.07
N THR A 43 -18.47 4.41 7.69
CA THR A 43 -18.42 5.68 6.96
C THR A 43 -17.15 5.80 6.12
N ILE A 44 -16.02 5.39 6.69
CA ILE A 44 -14.72 5.38 6.01
C ILE A 44 -14.74 4.46 4.79
N ASP A 45 -15.25 3.23 4.97
CA ASP A 45 -15.34 2.25 3.90
C ASP A 45 -16.20 2.76 2.75
N HIS A 46 -17.34 3.40 3.05
CA HIS A 46 -18.19 4.01 2.04
C HIS A 46 -17.49 5.16 1.31
N LEU A 47 -16.83 6.08 2.03
CA LEU A 47 -16.11 7.19 1.40
C LEU A 47 -15.01 6.70 0.45
N ILE A 48 -14.24 5.71 0.89
CA ILE A 48 -13.15 5.13 0.09
C ILE A 48 -13.72 4.42 -1.14
N ALA A 49 -14.79 3.63 -0.99
CA ALA A 49 -15.47 2.98 -2.11
C ALA A 49 -15.96 3.98 -3.15
N ALA A 50 -16.67 5.04 -2.73
CA ALA A 50 -17.15 6.08 -3.62
C ALA A 50 -15.99 6.81 -4.34
N SER A 51 -14.90 7.09 -3.63
CA SER A 51 -13.72 7.74 -4.21
C SER A 51 -13.02 6.85 -5.24
N MET A 52 -12.93 5.54 -4.97
CA MET A 52 -12.40 4.57 -5.94
C MET A 52 -13.29 4.47 -7.18
N ASP A 53 -14.61 4.48 -7.01
CA ASP A 53 -15.54 4.38 -8.14
C ASP A 53 -15.51 5.63 -9.02
N ILE A 54 -15.37 6.82 -8.42
CA ILE A 54 -15.10 8.06 -9.17
C ILE A 54 -13.79 7.93 -9.95
N ALA A 55 -12.69 7.54 -9.30
CA ALA A 55 -11.39 7.38 -9.96
C ALA A 55 -11.43 6.35 -11.11
N LYS A 56 -12.14 5.22 -10.94
CA LYS A 56 -12.35 4.23 -12.00
C LYS A 56 -13.17 4.79 -13.16
N SER A 57 -14.26 5.50 -12.87
CA SER A 57 -15.13 6.09 -13.91
C SER A 57 -14.40 7.11 -14.78
N CYS A 58 -13.37 7.77 -14.23
CA CYS A 58 -12.49 8.67 -14.96
C CYS A 58 -11.27 7.97 -15.60
N ASN A 59 -11.14 6.65 -15.47
CA ASN A 59 -9.95 5.88 -15.87
C ASN A 59 -8.64 6.42 -15.26
N ARG A 60 -8.70 6.85 -13.99
CA ARG A 60 -7.58 7.44 -13.22
C ARG A 60 -7.21 6.63 -11.97
N LEU A 61 -7.89 5.51 -11.70
CA LEU A 61 -7.52 4.67 -10.58
C LEU A 61 -6.28 3.85 -10.93
N GLU A 62 -5.16 4.17 -10.27
CA GLU A 62 -3.92 3.40 -10.36
C GLU A 62 -3.90 2.24 -9.36
N ARG A 63 -3.80 2.55 -8.06
CA ARG A 63 -3.63 1.56 -7.00
C ARG A 63 -4.33 1.99 -5.72
N TYR A 64 -5.02 1.04 -5.10
CA TYR A 64 -5.59 1.20 -3.77
C TYR A 64 -4.79 0.38 -2.75
N ILE A 65 -4.32 1.04 -1.70
CA ILE A 65 -3.53 0.43 -0.62
C ILE A 65 -4.35 0.56 0.66
N ASN A 66 -4.72 -0.58 1.23
CA ASN A 66 -5.51 -0.65 2.47
C ASN A 66 -4.64 -1.11 3.65
N GLN A 67 -5.29 -1.62 4.71
CA GLN A 67 -4.66 -2.19 5.91
C GLN A 67 -3.77 -3.43 5.65
N LYS A 68 -3.61 -3.87 4.40
CA LYS A 68 -2.68 -4.93 3.97
C LYS A 68 -1.77 -4.43 2.83
N PRO A 69 -0.90 -3.43 3.09
CA PRO A 69 -0.23 -2.67 2.04
C PRO A 69 0.74 -3.49 1.19
N ILE A 70 1.47 -4.46 1.76
CA ILE A 70 2.42 -5.28 1.00
C ILE A 70 1.71 -6.06 -0.11
N GLY A 71 0.56 -6.66 0.20
CA GLY A 71 -0.24 -7.37 -0.81
C GLY A 71 -0.73 -6.45 -1.92
N ALA A 72 -0.97 -5.17 -1.59
CA ALA A 72 -1.38 -4.17 -2.57
C ALA A 72 -0.27 -3.75 -3.53
N TYR A 73 1.00 -4.15 -3.36
CA TYR A 73 2.10 -3.84 -4.31
C TYR A 73 2.05 -4.71 -5.59
N GLY A 74 1.27 -5.79 -5.56
CA GLY A 74 1.13 -6.71 -6.68
C GLY A 74 2.11 -7.88 -6.61
N PRO A 75 1.78 -9.01 -7.27
CA PRO A 75 2.42 -10.30 -7.05
C PRO A 75 3.92 -10.27 -7.34
N ALA A 76 4.34 -9.67 -8.47
CA ALA A 76 5.75 -9.57 -8.85
C ALA A 76 6.60 -8.85 -7.78
N GLN A 77 6.06 -7.78 -7.18
CA GLN A 77 6.78 -7.03 -6.16
C GLN A 77 6.80 -7.76 -4.83
N VAL A 78 5.72 -8.45 -4.46
CA VAL A 78 5.70 -9.30 -3.27
C VAL A 78 6.72 -10.44 -3.39
N ASP A 79 6.81 -11.08 -4.56
CA ASP A 79 7.79 -12.15 -4.80
C ASP A 79 9.23 -11.63 -4.80
N PHE A 80 9.47 -10.46 -5.40
CA PHE A 80 10.76 -9.79 -5.28
C PHE A 80 11.13 -9.51 -3.82
N LEU A 81 10.20 -8.99 -3.02
CA LEU A 81 10.42 -8.73 -1.59
C LEU A 81 10.72 -10.01 -0.81
N ARG A 82 10.07 -11.12 -1.14
CA ARG A 82 10.38 -12.45 -0.56
C ARG A 82 11.79 -12.91 -0.90
N LEU A 83 12.23 -12.75 -2.16
CA LEU A 83 13.59 -13.08 -2.59
C LEU A 83 14.64 -12.22 -1.86
N VAL A 84 14.37 -10.92 -1.73
CA VAL A 84 15.23 -9.99 -0.98
C VAL A 84 15.32 -10.39 0.49
N LYS A 85 14.17 -10.71 1.12
CA LYS A 85 14.13 -11.20 2.50
C LYS A 85 14.94 -12.48 2.68
N ALA A 86 14.76 -13.48 1.81
CA ALA A 86 15.50 -14.73 1.88
C ALA A 86 17.03 -14.51 1.75
N LYS A 87 17.45 -13.55 0.92
CA LYS A 87 18.86 -13.23 0.70
C LYS A 87 19.50 -12.48 1.87
N TYR A 88 18.81 -11.48 2.42
CA TYR A 88 19.42 -10.53 3.38
C TYR A 88 18.95 -10.70 4.82
N ASP A 89 17.81 -11.35 5.07
CA ASP A 89 17.33 -11.71 6.40
C ASP A 89 16.98 -13.20 6.50
N PRO A 90 17.94 -14.12 6.23
CA PRO A 90 17.69 -15.56 6.26
C PRO A 90 17.27 -16.06 7.66
N ASN A 91 17.61 -15.32 8.72
CA ASN A 91 17.25 -15.66 10.09
C ASN A 91 15.92 -15.06 10.56
N GLY A 92 15.25 -14.27 9.71
CA GLY A 92 13.97 -13.62 10.03
C GLY A 92 14.05 -12.65 11.21
N VAL A 93 15.18 -11.95 11.37
CA VAL A 93 15.42 -10.97 12.43
C VAL A 93 14.33 -9.90 12.44
N PHE A 94 13.92 -9.39 11.27
CA PHE A 94 12.91 -8.33 11.19
C PHE A 94 11.48 -8.84 11.41
N ASP A 95 11.22 -10.13 11.25
CA ASP A 95 9.94 -10.70 11.66
C ASP A 95 9.91 -10.95 13.17
N LYS A 96 11.02 -11.45 13.73
CA LYS A 96 11.11 -11.86 15.13
C LYS A 96 11.26 -10.70 16.10
N LEU A 97 12.13 -9.74 15.77
CA LEU A 97 12.56 -8.70 16.71
C LEU A 97 11.84 -7.37 16.51
N SER A 98 11.25 -7.12 15.33
CA SER A 98 10.45 -5.91 15.11
C SER A 98 8.99 -6.16 15.44
N ARG A 99 8.48 -5.50 16.49
CA ARG A 99 7.13 -5.68 17.04
C ARG A 99 6.01 -5.05 16.21
N GLY A 100 6.35 -4.26 15.18
CA GLY A 100 5.38 -3.50 14.40
C GLY A 100 5.64 -3.51 12.89
N GLY A 101 4.83 -2.74 12.18
CA GLY A 101 4.87 -2.61 10.72
C GLY A 101 4.31 -3.83 9.99
N PHE A 102 4.22 -3.71 8.67
CA PHE A 102 3.75 -4.78 7.80
C PHE A 102 4.91 -5.73 7.47
N LYS A 103 4.70 -7.03 7.66
CA LYS A 103 5.72 -8.06 7.43
C LYS A 103 5.59 -8.68 6.05
N ILE A 104 6.73 -9.02 5.45
CA ILE A 104 6.75 -9.79 4.21
C ILE A 104 6.49 -11.25 4.59
N SER A 105 5.25 -11.69 4.47
CA SER A 105 4.88 -13.09 4.66
C SER A 105 5.65 -13.97 3.67
N ILE A 106 6.10 -15.13 4.13
CA ILE A 106 6.59 -16.19 3.24
C ILE A 106 5.38 -16.70 2.45
#